data_AF-A0A316I5V9-F1
#
_entry.id   AF-A0A316I5V9-F1
#
_cell.length_a   1.000
_cell.length_b   1.000
_cell.length_c   1.000
_cell.angle_alpha   90.00
_cell.angle_beta   90.00
_cell.angle_gamma   90.00
#
_symmetry.space_group_name_H-M   'P 1'
#
loop_
_entity.id
_entity.type
_entity.pdbx_description
1 polymer ?
#
loop_
_entity_poly.entity_id
_entity_poly.type
_entity_poly.pdbx_seq_one_letter_code
_entity_poly.pdbx_strand_id
1 'polypeptide(L)' 'MVTEGDVTADELMAFVAAEVAPFKNVRQVELVAEIPKSVSGKILRRSLKEADECES' A
#
# COMPACT_ATOMS: atom_id res chain seq x y z
N MET A 1 1.99 18.12 -14.33
CA MET A 1 1.37 18.45 -13.05
C MET A 1 1.06 17.14 -12.35
N VAL A 2 1.88 16.73 -11.39
CA VAL A 2 1.45 15.72 -10.43
C VAL A 2 0.82 16.53 -9.32
N THR A 3 -0.51 16.53 -9.27
CA THR A 3 -1.24 17.13 -8.16
C THR A 3 -0.89 16.35 -6.92
N GLU A 4 -0.35 17.02 -5.90
CA GLU A 4 -0.32 16.55 -4.51
C GLU A 4 -1.78 16.34 -4.10
N GLY A 5 -2.32 15.17 -4.43
CA GLY A 5 -3.66 14.76 -4.05
C GLY A 5 -3.53 13.89 -2.81
N ASP A 6 -4.21 14.25 -1.75
CA ASP A 6 -4.52 13.36 -0.64
C ASP A 6 -5.35 12.19 -1.19
N VAL A 7 -4.67 11.18 -1.72
CA VAL A 7 -5.34 10.00 -2.28
C VAL A 7 -5.84 9.17 -1.10
N THR A 8 -7.15 8.99 -1.03
CA THR A 8 -7.77 8.18 0.01
C THR A 8 -7.66 6.69 -0.32
N ALA A 9 -7.60 5.85 0.72
CA ALA A 9 -7.57 4.39 0.55
C ALA A 9 -8.79 3.89 -0.24
N ASP A 10 -9.96 4.50 -0.05
CA ASP A 10 -11.19 4.16 -0.75
C ASP A 10 -11.12 4.45 -2.26
N GLU A 11 -10.55 5.59 -2.65
CA GLU A 11 -10.36 5.93 -4.08
C GLU A 11 -9.41 4.96 -4.77
N LEU A 12 -8.34 4.54 -4.09
CA LEU A 12 -7.41 3.52 -4.60
C LEU A 12 -8.11 2.17 -4.76
N MET A 13 -8.90 1.75 -3.76
CA MET A 13 -9.65 0.51 -3.84
C MET A 13 -10.68 0.54 -4.97
N ALA A 14 -11.41 1.65 -5.15
CA ALA A 14 -12.39 1.81 -6.22
C ALA A 14 -11.74 1.79 -7.60
N PHE A 15 -10.60 2.48 -7.76
CA PHE A 15 -9.82 2.47 -9.01
C PHE A 15 -9.32 1.07 -9.34
N VAL A 16 -8.74 0.38 -8.36
CA VAL A 16 -8.23 -0.99 -8.56
C VAL A 16 -9.38 -1.95 -8.85
N ALA A 17 -10.50 -1.88 -8.12
CA ALA A 17 -11.66 -2.74 -8.33
C ALA A 17 -12.31 -2.58 -9.71
N ALA A 18 -12.15 -1.43 -10.37
CA ALA A 18 -12.62 -1.22 -11.74
C ALA A 18 -11.72 -1.90 -12.79
N GLU A 19 -10.42 -2.04 -12.51
CA GLU A 19 -9.42 -2.58 -13.44
C GLU A 19 -9.16 -4.08 -13.24
N VAL A 20 -9.31 -4.62 -12.03
CA VAL A 20 -9.08 -6.04 -11.73
C VAL A 20 -10.35 -6.85 -11.55
N ALA A 21 -10.25 -8.12 -11.90
CA ALA A 21 -11.28 -9.11 -11.62
C ALA A 21 -11.53 -9.24 -10.10
N PRO A 22 -12.76 -9.54 -9.67
CA PRO A 22 -13.18 -9.47 -8.26
C PRO A 22 -12.36 -10.34 -7.29
N PHE A 23 -11.71 -11.39 -7.79
CA PHE A 23 -10.85 -12.25 -6.98
C PHE A 23 -9.45 -11.67 -6.68
N LYS A 24 -9.06 -10.58 -7.35
CA LYS A 24 -7.79 -9.85 -7.13
C LYS A 24 -8.01 -8.49 -6.45
N ASN A 25 -9.21 -8.21 -5.98
CA ASN A 25 -9.49 -6.96 -5.29
C ASN A 25 -8.67 -6.86 -4.01
N VAL A 26 -8.12 -5.66 -3.79
CA VAL A 26 -7.34 -5.32 -2.61
C VAL A 26 -8.28 -5.26 -1.40
N ARG A 27 -7.94 -5.94 -0.31
CA ARG A 27 -8.79 -6.05 0.90
C ARG A 27 -8.51 -4.99 1.95
N GLN A 28 -7.28 -4.48 1.97
CA GLN A 28 -6.80 -3.50 2.92
C GLN A 28 -5.73 -2.68 2.21
N VAL A 29 -5.81 -1.36 2.38
CA VAL A 29 -4.81 -0.41 1.88
C VAL A 29 -4.35 0.38 3.08
N GLU A 30 -3.05 0.41 3.28
CA GLU A 30 -2.41 1.23 4.29
C GLU A 30 -1.42 2.14 3.59
N LEU A 31 -1.50 3.43 3.90
CA LEU A 31 -0.64 4.46 3.33
C LEU A 31 0.54 4.66 4.28
N VAL A 32 1.65 4.02 3.97
CA VAL A 32 2.91 4.20 4.70
C VAL A 32 3.76 5.27 4.04
N ALA A 33 4.40 6.12 4.84
CA ALA A 33 5.26 7.21 4.34
C ALA A 33 6.49 6.68 3.58
N GLU A 34 7.00 5.51 3.97
CA GLU A 34 8.15 4.87 3.32
C GLU A 34 8.00 3.35 3.28
N ILE A 35 8.37 2.75 2.14
CA ILE A 35 8.48 1.29 2.03
C ILE A 35 9.88 0.88 2.50
N PRO A 36 10.02 0.07 3.57
CA PRO A 36 11.31 -0.36 4.08
C PRO A 36 12.01 -1.24 3.04
N LYS A 37 13.06 -0.68 2.45
CA LYS A 37 13.91 -1.34 1.46
C LYS A 37 15.29 -1.58 2.05
N SER A 38 15.84 -2.74 1.76
CA SER A 38 17.26 -3.01 1.98
C SER A 38 18.11 -2.09 1.08
N VAL A 39 19.37 -1.88 1.46
CA VAL A 39 20.39 -1.16 0.65
C VAL A 39 20.54 -1.72 -0.78
N SER A 40 20.16 -2.97 -1.03
CA SER A 40 20.11 -3.58 -2.37
C SER A 40 18.75 -3.48 -3.07
N GLY A 41 17.83 -2.65 -2.58
CA GLY A 41 16.51 -2.41 -3.18
C GLY A 41 15.47 -3.52 -2.95
N LYS A 42 15.81 -4.55 -2.17
CA LYS A 42 14.85 -5.62 -1.81
C LYS A 42 13.86 -5.10 -0.79
N ILE A 43 12.56 -5.28 -1.05
CA ILE A 43 11.49 -4.99 -0.09
C ILE A 43 11.61 -5.98 1.06
N LEU A 44 11.83 -5.47 2.27
CA LEU A 44 11.95 -6.30 3.48
C LEU A 44 10.55 -6.59 4.03
N ARG A 45 9.92 -7.64 3.51
CA ARG A 45 8.55 -8.07 3.92
C ARG A 45 8.43 -8.34 5.43
N ARG A 46 9.50 -8.77 6.08
CA ARG A 46 9.53 -9.00 7.54
C ARG A 46 9.37 -7.68 8.30
N SER A 47 10.12 -6.65 7.92
CA SER A 47 10.05 -5.32 8.53
C SER A 47 8.72 -4.62 8.26
N LEU A 48 8.09 -4.88 7.10
CA LEU A 48 6.72 -4.43 6.83
C LEU A 48 5.73 -5.04 7.83
N LYS A 49 5.85 -6.34 8.11
CA LYS A 49 4.99 -7.01 9.10
C LYS A 49 5.28 -6.54 10.54
N GLU A 50 6.54 -6.27 10.87
CA GLU A 50 6.91 -5.73 12.19
C GLU A 50 6.42 -4.30 12.40
N ALA A 51 6.33 -3.48 11.34
CA ALA A 51 5.75 -2.14 11.42
C ALA A 51 4.23 -2.19 11.68
N ASP A 52 3.52 -3.08 10.99
CA ASP A 52 2.08 -3.33 11.15
C ASP A 52 1.74 -3.78 12.60
N GLU A 53 2.55 -4.68 13.16
CA GLU A 53 2.33 -5.23 14.51
C GLU A 53 2.75 -4.27 15.65
N CYS A 54 3.58 -3.25 15.38
CA CYS A 54 3.96 -2.26 16.39
C CYS A 54 2.91 -1.15 16.56
N GLU A 55 1.96 -1.04 15.63
CA GLU A 55 0.89 -0.04 15.63
C GLU A 55 -0.45 -0.61 16.16
N SER A 56 -0.42 -1.77 16.84
CA SER A 56 -1.53 -2.35 17.63
C SER A 56 -1.32 -2.26 19.14
#